data_AF-A0A2N0R7L3-F1
#
_entry.id   AF-A0A2N0R7L3-F1
#
_cell.length_a   1.000
_cell.length_b   1.000
_cell.length_c   1.000
_cell.angle_alpha   90.00
_cell.angle_beta   90.00
_cell.angle_gamma   90.00
#
_symmetry.space_group_name_H-M   'P 1'
#
loop_
_entity.id
_entity.type
_entity.pdbx_description
1 polymer ?
#
loop_
_entity_poly.entity_id
_entity_poly.type
_entity_poly.pdbx_seq_one_letter_code
_entity_poly.pdbx_strand_id
1 'polypeptide(L)'
;TSFLDLIEIAFKDANVKFVRFDGKMFRNQREEAVNNFNNDPEIKVLLISLKCGSLGLNLTAANQCFLMDPWWNPSIEDQAIDRIYRIGQTQPVSVFRIFIENTIEKHMLNFKRKNMT
;
A
#
# COMPACT_ATOMS: atom_id res chain seq x y z
N THR A 1 -12.55 0.78 3.34
CA THR A 1 -11.34 1.04 4.16
C THR A 1 -11.44 0.49 5.57
N SER A 2 -12.49 -0.29 5.90
CA SER A 2 -12.64 -0.94 7.21
C SER A 2 -11.44 -1.81 7.60
N PHE A 3 -10.77 -2.43 6.63
CA PHE A 3 -9.57 -3.22 6.91
C PHE A 3 -8.36 -2.36 7.30
N LEU A 4 -8.16 -1.19 6.68
CA LEU A 4 -7.15 -0.24 7.13
C LEU A 4 -7.42 0.24 8.56
N ASP A 5 -8.69 0.37 8.95
CA ASP A 5 -9.07 0.73 10.32
C ASP A 5 -8.61 -0.36 11.33
N LEU A 6 -8.64 -1.64 10.95
CA LEU A 6 -8.13 -2.74 11.79
C LEU A 6 -6.60 -2.74 11.89
N ILE A 7 -5.90 -2.48 10.78
CA ILE A 7 -4.44 -2.37 10.79
C ILE A 7 -4.00 -1.18 11.66
N GLU A 8 -4.76 -0.10 11.62
CA GLU A 8 -4.52 1.09 12.44
C GLU A 8 -4.53 0.77 13.94
N ILE A 9 -5.47 -0.06 14.39
CA ILE A 9 -5.55 -0.53 15.78
C ILE A 9 -4.29 -1.32 16.13
N ALA A 10 -3.93 -2.30 15.30
CA ALA A 10 -2.75 -3.14 15.55
C ALA A 10 -1.44 -2.32 15.61
N PHE A 11 -1.29 -1.31 14.76
CA PHE A 11 -0.12 -0.43 14.80
C PHE A 11 -0.08 0.47 16.03
N LYS A 12 -1.23 0.98 16.49
CA LYS A 12 -1.31 1.74 17.74
C LYS A 12 -0.92 0.87 18.93
N ASP A 13 -1.43 -0.36 19.00
CA ASP A 13 -1.11 -1.31 20.07
C ASP A 13 0.37 -1.68 20.08
N ALA A 14 0.99 -1.79 18.89
CA ALA A 14 2.41 -2.05 18.71
C ALA A 14 3.31 -0.79 18.82
N ASN A 15 2.73 0.39 19.09
CA ASN A 15 3.41 1.68 19.13
C ASN A 15 4.23 2.00 17.85
N VAL A 16 3.70 1.61 16.69
CA VAL A 16 4.28 1.91 15.38
C VAL A 16 3.76 3.27 14.91
N LYS A 17 4.66 4.19 14.56
CA LYS A 17 4.29 5.46 13.94
C LYS A 17 3.97 5.26 12.46
N PHE A 18 2.78 5.70 12.06
CA PHE A 18 2.31 5.61 10.68
C PHE A 18 1.49 6.84 10.30
N VAL A 19 1.30 7.02 9.00
CA VAL A 19 0.34 7.98 8.42
C VAL A 19 -0.64 7.25 7.52
N ARG A 20 -1.76 7.91 7.20
CA ARG A 20 -2.83 7.34 6.40
C ARG A 20 -3.07 8.16 5.14
N PHE A 21 -3.46 7.48 4.05
CA PHE A 21 -3.86 8.08 2.79
C PHE A 21 -5.01 7.29 2.18
N ASP A 22 -6.24 7.79 2.35
CA ASP A 22 -7.41 7.19 1.73
C ASP A 22 -8.44 8.22 1.26
N GLY A 23 -9.52 7.71 0.64
CA GLY A 23 -10.58 8.53 0.06
C GLY A 23 -11.45 9.28 1.07
N LYS A 24 -11.36 8.98 2.37
CA LYS A 24 -12.12 9.69 3.42
C LYS A 24 -11.43 11.00 3.84
N MET A 25 -10.14 11.14 3.56
CA MET A 25 -9.35 12.32 3.95
C MET A 25 -9.60 13.52 3.03
N PHE A 26 -9.42 14.72 3.55
CA PHE A 26 -9.38 15.93 2.72
C PHE A 26 -8.07 16.02 1.94
N ARG A 27 -8.05 16.84 0.88
CA ARG A 27 -6.88 16.97 0.00
C ARG A 27 -5.63 17.45 0.75
N ASN A 28 -5.77 18.47 1.58
CA ASN A 28 -4.68 19.00 2.41
C ASN A 28 -4.10 17.93 3.35
N GLN A 29 -4.96 17.14 4.01
CA GLN A 29 -4.51 16.06 4.90
C GLN A 29 -3.75 14.96 4.15
N ARG A 30 -4.16 14.68 2.91
CA ARG A 30 -3.46 13.73 2.04
C ARG A 30 -2.08 14.23 1.63
N GLU A 31 -1.97 15.51 1.28
CA GLU A 31 -0.69 16.16 0.94
C GLU A 31 0.25 16.16 2.16
N GLU A 32 -0.27 16.50 3.34
CA GLU A 32 0.46 16.45 4.60
C GLU A 32 0.94 15.04 4.95
N ALA A 33 0.09 14.02 4.81
CA ALA A 33 0.47 12.63 5.07
C ALA A 33 1.64 12.16 4.17
N VAL A 34 1.61 12.50 2.88
CA VAL A 34 2.71 12.17 1.96
C VAL A 34 3.98 12.94 2.32
N ASN A 35 3.85 14.22 2.68
CA ASN A 35 4.98 15.03 3.12
C ASN A 35 5.63 14.46 4.39
N ASN A 36 4.83 14.09 5.38
CA ASN A 36 5.30 13.49 6.63
C ASN A 36 5.96 12.14 6.37
N PHE A 37 5.36 11.29 5.53
CA PHE A 37 5.97 10.01 5.16
C PHE A 37 7.33 10.15 4.46
N ASN A 38 7.49 11.18 3.61
CA ASN A 38 8.73 11.37 2.86
C ASN A 38 9.84 12.05 3.68
N ASN A 39 9.49 12.88 4.67
CA ASN A 39 10.45 13.77 5.34
C ASN A 39 10.65 13.47 6.82
N ASP A 40 9.69 12.85 7.51
CA ASP A 40 9.82 12.51 8.93
C ASP A 40 10.48 11.14 9.09
N PRO A 41 11.71 11.06 9.64
CA PRO A 41 12.41 9.79 9.80
C PRO A 41 11.75 8.87 10.83
N GLU A 42 10.88 9.37 11.72
CA GLU A 42 10.16 8.54 12.69
C GLU A 42 8.96 7.82 12.08
N ILE A 43 8.42 8.30 10.96
CA ILE A 43 7.26 7.73 10.29
C ILE A 43 7.75 6.74 9.24
N LYS A 44 7.71 5.44 9.57
CA LYS A 44 8.19 4.37 8.68
C LYS A 44 7.09 3.73 7.83
N VAL A 45 5.82 4.01 8.11
CA VAL A 45 4.70 3.31 7.49
C VAL A 45 3.66 4.28 6.96
N LEU A 46 3.22 4.04 5.72
CA LEU A 46 2.09 4.70 5.09
C LEU A 46 0.98 3.68 4.80
N LEU A 47 -0.17 3.86 5.43
CA LEU A 47 -1.38 3.10 5.15
C LEU A 47 -2.14 3.74 3.98
N ILE A 48 -2.12 3.09 2.83
CA ILE A 48 -2.78 3.59 1.63
C ILE A 48 -3.89 2.65 1.16
N SER A 49 -5.06 3.22 0.82
CA SER A 49 -6.09 2.43 0.14
C SER A 49 -5.72 2.23 -1.33
N LEU A 50 -5.93 1.03 -1.86
CA LEU A 50 -5.49 0.67 -3.21
C LEU A 50 -6.06 1.60 -4.30
N LYS A 51 -7.33 2.01 -4.16
CA LYS A 51 -7.99 2.99 -5.06
C LYS A 51 -7.26 4.34 -5.09
N CYS A 52 -6.67 4.76 -3.97
CA CYS A 52 -5.93 6.00 -3.87
C CYS A 52 -4.48 5.87 -4.34
N GLY A 53 -3.93 4.66 -4.41
CA GLY A 53 -2.59 4.39 -4.94
C GLY A 53 -2.40 4.79 -6.41
N SER A 54 -3.49 4.91 -7.18
CA SER A 54 -3.44 5.33 -8.59
C SER A 54 -3.31 6.84 -8.80
N LEU A 55 -3.41 7.67 -7.76
CA LEU A 55 -3.58 9.13 -7.84
C LEU A 55 -2.32 9.97 -8.15
N GLY A 56 -1.26 9.40 -8.73
CA GLY A 56 -0.09 10.22 -9.10
C GLY A 56 0.97 10.39 -8.01
N LEU A 57 0.92 9.62 -6.93
CA LEU A 57 1.84 9.79 -5.79
C LEU A 57 3.30 9.44 -6.13
N ASN A 58 4.23 10.14 -5.48
CA ASN A 58 5.64 9.80 -5.45
C ASN A 58 5.98 9.25 -4.06
N LEU A 59 6.24 7.94 -3.97
CA LEU A 59 6.46 7.22 -2.72
C LEU A 59 7.86 6.58 -2.69
N THR A 60 8.86 7.23 -3.29
CA THR A 60 10.25 6.73 -3.33
C THR A 60 10.90 6.59 -1.95
N ALA A 61 10.33 7.20 -0.90
CA ALA A 61 10.74 6.96 0.49
C ALA A 61 10.44 5.53 0.97
N ALA A 62 9.48 4.84 0.36
CA ALA A 62 9.22 3.42 0.61
C ALA A 62 10.12 2.56 -0.28
N ASN A 63 10.52 1.39 0.22
CA ASN A 63 11.12 0.31 -0.57
C ASN A 63 10.46 -1.05 -0.30
N GLN A 64 9.49 -1.11 0.61
CA GLN A 64 8.73 -2.31 0.93
C GLN A 64 7.24 -2.04 0.71
N CYS A 65 6.60 -2.88 -0.09
CA CYS A 65 5.16 -2.80 -0.38
C CYS A 65 4.46 -4.04 0.17
N PHE A 66 3.52 -3.85 1.10
CA PHE A 66 2.70 -4.93 1.64
C PHE A 66 1.28 -4.82 1.07
N LEU A 67 0.93 -5.75 0.19
CA LEU A 67 -0.41 -5.90 -0.35
C LEU A 67 -1.19 -6.82 0.59
N MET A 68 -1.99 -6.19 1.45
CA MET A 68 -2.71 -6.84 2.55
C MET A 68 -4.07 -7.40 2.13
N ASP A 69 -4.70 -6.83 1.10
CA ASP A 69 -5.98 -7.28 0.57
C ASP A 69 -5.80 -7.86 -0.84
N PRO A 70 -6.39 -9.03 -1.16
CA PRO A 70 -6.37 -9.58 -2.49
C PRO A 70 -7.25 -8.75 -3.43
N TRP A 71 -6.64 -8.15 -4.46
CA TRP A 71 -7.40 -7.43 -5.48
C TRP A 71 -7.55 -8.28 -6.74
N TRP A 72 -8.71 -8.33 -7.40
CA TRP A 72 -8.89 -9.18 -8.59
C TRP A 72 -8.20 -8.64 -9.85
N ASN A 73 -7.95 -7.33 -9.91
CA ASN A 73 -7.36 -6.66 -11.08
C ASN A 73 -5.86 -6.41 -10.86
N PRO A 74 -4.96 -7.17 -11.53
CA PRO A 74 -3.51 -7.01 -11.37
C PRO A 74 -3.01 -5.60 -11.68
N SER A 75 -3.56 -4.96 -12.71
CA SER A 75 -3.08 -3.64 -13.17
C SER A 75 -3.22 -2.55 -12.11
N ILE A 76 -4.16 -2.69 -11.18
CA ILE A 76 -4.33 -1.75 -10.07
C ILE A 76 -3.22 -1.94 -9.02
N GLU A 77 -2.80 -3.18 -8.75
CA GLU A 77 -1.65 -3.46 -7.88
C GLU A 77 -0.37 -2.95 -8.50
N ASP A 78 -0.15 -3.23 -9.78
CA ASP A 78 1.04 -2.78 -10.50
C ASP A 78 1.13 -1.25 -10.50
N GLN A 79 0.03 -0.55 -10.76
CA GLN A 79 -0.01 0.91 -10.68
C GLN A 79 0.32 1.47 -9.29
N ALA A 80 -0.04 0.75 -8.23
CA ALA A 80 0.29 1.14 -6.86
C ALA A 80 1.77 0.87 -6.54
N ILE A 81 2.30 -0.27 -6.99
CA ILE A 81 3.72 -0.64 -6.87
C ILE A 81 4.60 0.35 -7.64
N ASP A 82 4.18 0.79 -8.83
CA ASP A 82 4.88 1.78 -9.67
C ASP A 82 5.05 3.16 -8.99
N ARG A 83 4.34 3.43 -7.89
CA ARG A 83 4.56 4.64 -7.08
C ARG A 83 5.80 4.55 -6.20
N ILE A 84 6.22 3.32 -5.89
CA ILE A 84 7.36 2.97 -5.06
C ILE A 84 8.54 2.61 -5.97
N TYR A 85 8.30 1.71 -6.93
CA TYR A 85 9.24 1.32 -7.98
C TYR A 85 9.22 2.34 -9.11
N ARG A 86 9.87 3.49 -8.88
CA ARG A 86 9.88 4.62 -9.80
C ARG A 86 11.26 5.25 -9.95
N ILE A 87 11.43 6.04 -11.01
CA ILE A 87 12.61 6.89 -11.20
C ILE A 87 12.83 7.74 -9.94
N GLY A 88 14.05 7.69 -9.39
CA GLY A 88 14.40 8.32 -8.11
C GLY A 88 14.51 7.35 -6.94
N GLN A 89 14.05 6.10 -7.09
CA GLN A 89 14.31 5.04 -6.13
C GLN A 89 15.78 4.60 -6.18
N THR A 90 16.41 4.48 -5.02
CA THR A 90 17.83 4.07 -4.88
C THR A 90 18.00 2.73 -4.17
N GLN A 91 16.93 2.21 -3.55
CA GLN A 91 16.94 0.95 -2.81
C GLN A 91 16.16 -0.13 -3.57
N PRO A 92 16.52 -1.42 -3.43
CA PRO A 92 15.73 -2.53 -3.97
C PRO A 92 14.29 -2.50 -3.43
N VAL A 93 13.31 -2.57 -4.32
CA VAL A 93 11.89 -2.62 -3.95
C VAL A 93 11.44 -4.06 -3.79
N SER A 94 10.90 -4.38 -2.61
CA SER A 94 10.32 -5.70 -2.29
C SER A 94 8.80 -5.59 -2.19
N VAL A 95 8.09 -6.49 -2.86
CA VAL A 95 6.62 -6.55 -2.81
C VAL A 95 6.18 -7.85 -2.15
N PHE A 96 5.48 -7.73 -1.04
CA PHE A 96 4.91 -8.83 -0.27
C PHE A 96 3.41 -8.87 -0.51
N ARG A 97 2.89 -10.02 -0.93
CA ARG A 97 1.45 -10.25 -1.09
C ARG A 97 1.01 -11.24 -0.03
N ILE A 98 0.09 -10.82 0.84
CA ILE A 98 -0.42 -11.65 1.92
C ILE A 98 -1.70 -12.34 1.44
N PHE A 99 -1.77 -13.65 1.66
CA PHE A 99 -2.94 -14.47 1.35
C PHE A 99 -3.17 -15.46 2.49
N ILE A 100 -4.43 -15.79 2.73
CA ILE A 100 -4.85 -16.80 3.69
C ILE A 100 -5.09 -18.10 2.93
N GLU A 101 -4.39 -19.16 3.33
CA GLU A 101 -4.56 -20.48 2.75
C GLU A 101 -5.99 -21.02 2.94
N ASN A 102 -6.45 -21.83 1.98
CA ASN A 102 -7.77 -22.48 2.00
C ASN A 102 -8.96 -21.52 2.02
N THR A 103 -8.78 -20.30 1.52
CA THR A 103 -9.85 -19.31 1.34
C THR A 103 -10.08 -18.99 -0.15
N ILE A 104 -11.11 -18.17 -0.42
CA ILE A 104 -11.42 -17.67 -1.76
C ILE A 104 -10.22 -16.94 -2.42
N GLU A 105 -9.29 -16.44 -1.62
CA GLU A 105 -8.09 -15.74 -2.09
C GLU A 105 -7.18 -16.64 -2.94
N LYS A 106 -7.14 -17.94 -2.64
CA LYS A 106 -6.40 -18.94 -3.43
C LYS A 106 -6.99 -19.08 -4.85
N HIS A 107 -8.31 -18.96 -4.98
CA HIS A 107 -8.97 -18.99 -6.29
C HIS A 107 -8.67 -17.72 -7.10
N MET A 108 -8.66 -16.54 -6.44
CA MET A 108 -8.25 -15.29 -7.07
C MET A 108 -6.80 -15.32 -7.55
N LEU A 109 -5.88 -15.87 -6.77
CA LEU A 109 -4.47 -16.01 -7.17
C LEU A 109 -4.34 -16.88 -8.44
N ASN A 110 -5.08 -17.99 -8.50
CA ASN A 110 -5.09 -18.86 -9.68
C ASN A 110 -5.65 -18.15 -10.92
N PHE A 111 -6.71 -17.35 -10.76
CA PHE A 111 -7.27 -16.55 -11.85
C PHE A 111 -6.27 -15.49 -12.35
N LYS A 112 -5.60 -14.78 -11.43
CA LYS A 112 -4.55 -13.83 -11.77
C LYS A 112 -3.42 -14.47 -12.57
N ARG A 113 -2.90 -15.60 -12.10
CA ARG A 113 -1.79 -16.29 -12.77
C ARG A 113 -2.16 -16.74 -14.18
N LYS A 114 -3.42 -17.11 -14.41
CA LYS A 114 -3.93 -17.58 -15.71
C LYS A 114 -4.13 -16.45 -16.73
N ASN A 115 -4.39 -15.23 -16.27
CA ASN A 115 -4.59 -14.06 -17.13
C ASN A 115 -3.33 -13.18 -17.28
N MET A 116 -2.19 -13.64 -16.74
CA MET A 116 -0.89 -12.99 -16.84
C MET A 116 0.03 -13.66 -17.90
N THR A 117 -0.48 -14.70 -18.57
CA THR A 117 0.02 -15.27 -19.83
C THR A 117 -0.83 -14.78 -20.99
#